data_AF-A0A3Q0JLQ3-F1
#
_entry.id   AF-A0A3Q0JLQ3-F1
#
_cell.length_a   1.000
_cell.length_b   1.000
_cell.length_c   1.000
_cell.angle_alpha   90.00
_cell.angle_beta   90.00
_cell.angle_gamma   90.00
#
_symmetry.space_group_name_H-M   'P 1'
#
loop_
_entity.id
_entity.type
_entity.pdbx_description
1 polymer ?
#
loop_
_entity_poly.entity_id
_entity_poly.type
_entity_poly.pdbx_seq_one_letter_code
_entity_poly.pdbx_strand_id
1 'polypeptide(L)'
;MSYPMVPDLMSSNYKEMMSRYKQLLLYIKSAVTRNYSEKSINSILDYISTSKNMELLQDFYETTLEALKDAKNDRLWFKTNTKLGKLYFDREDFNKLSRILKQLHQSCQTDDGEDDLKKGTQL
;
A
#
# COMPACT_ATOMS: atom_id res chain seq x y z
N MET A 1 -37.32 10.59 25.76
CA MET A 1 -35.95 10.09 26.01
C MET A 1 -35.51 9.32 24.78
N SER A 2 -34.68 9.94 23.94
CA SER A 2 -34.15 9.32 22.72
C SER A 2 -32.87 8.57 23.08
N TYR A 3 -32.88 7.25 22.97
CA TYR A 3 -31.66 6.44 23.13
C TYR A 3 -30.71 6.72 21.96
N PRO A 4 -29.42 7.03 22.20
CA PRO A 4 -28.47 7.23 21.11
C PRO A 4 -28.15 5.89 20.45
N MET A 5 -28.27 5.82 19.13
CA MET A 5 -27.72 4.74 18.31
C MET A 5 -26.22 4.62 18.61
N VAL A 6 -25.78 3.41 18.97
CA VAL A 6 -24.36 3.06 19.13
C VAL A 6 -23.75 2.87 17.72
N PRO A 7 -22.84 3.75 17.23
CA PRO A 7 -22.29 3.63 15.88
C PRO A 7 -20.97 2.83 15.81
N ASP A 8 -20.45 2.27 16.90
CA ASP A 8 -19.00 1.99 16.99
C ASP A 8 -18.57 0.50 16.91
N LEU A 9 -19.49 -0.45 16.76
CA LEU A 9 -19.12 -1.87 16.76
C LEU A 9 -18.41 -2.32 15.46
N MET A 10 -18.73 -1.70 14.32
CA MET A 10 -18.09 -2.03 13.03
C MET A 10 -16.66 -1.46 12.93
N SER A 11 -16.36 -0.39 13.68
CA SER A 11 -15.04 0.24 13.71
C SER A 11 -14.03 -0.49 14.59
N SER A 12 -14.48 -1.24 15.61
CA SER A 12 -13.58 -1.95 16.54
C SER A 12 -12.75 -3.03 15.84
N ASN A 13 -13.40 -3.91 15.08
CA ASN A 13 -12.71 -5.01 14.39
C ASN A 13 -11.77 -4.49 13.28
N TYR A 14 -12.18 -3.42 12.60
CA TYR A 14 -11.37 -2.76 11.58
C TYR A 14 -10.09 -2.15 12.16
N LYS A 15 -10.24 -1.38 13.25
CA LYS A 15 -9.13 -0.77 13.99
C LYS A 15 -8.17 -1.84 14.52
N GLU A 16 -8.69 -2.93 15.07
CA GLU A 16 -7.84 -4.01 15.59
C GLU A 16 -7.07 -4.72 14.48
N MET A 17 -7.72 -5.04 13.36
CA MET A 17 -7.07 -5.64 12.20
C MET A 17 -5.97 -4.73 11.64
N MET A 18 -6.25 -3.43 11.48
CA MET A 18 -5.23 -2.47 11.02
C MET A 18 -4.08 -2.32 12.03
N SER A 19 -4.37 -2.35 13.33
CA SER A 19 -3.36 -2.32 14.38
C SER A 19 -2.42 -3.53 14.30
N ARG A 20 -2.98 -4.74 14.16
CA ARG A 20 -2.22 -5.98 13.96
C ARG A 20 -1.39 -5.92 12.67
N TYR A 21 -1.94 -5.35 11.60
CA TYR A 21 -1.22 -5.20 10.35
C TYR A 21 0.00 -4.28 10.48
N LYS A 22 -0.15 -3.13 11.14
CA LYS A 22 0.96 -2.20 11.42
C LYS A 22 2.04 -2.86 12.28
N GLN A 23 1.66 -3.63 13.30
CA GLN A 23 2.61 -4.40 14.11
C GLN A 23 3.38 -5.43 13.26
N LEU A 24 2.71 -6.09 12.33
CA LEU A 24 3.36 -7.03 11.42
C LEU A 24 4.35 -6.30 10.51
N LEU A 25 3.98 -5.16 9.93
CA LEU A 25 4.89 -4.36 9.10
C LEU A 25 6.13 -3.90 9.89
N LEU A 26 5.96 -3.52 11.17
CA LEU A 26 7.07 -3.17 12.04
C LEU A 26 8.03 -4.36 12.25
N TYR A 27 7.47 -5.55 12.52
CA TYR A 27 8.28 -6.77 12.65
C TYR A 27 8.99 -7.13 11.35
N ILE A 28 8.30 -6.96 10.22
CA ILE A 28 8.84 -7.20 8.88
C ILE A 28 10.02 -6.26 8.55
N LYS A 29 10.01 -5.03 9.11
CA LYS A 29 11.08 -4.05 8.94
C LYS A 29 12.34 -4.41 9.74
N SER A 30 12.19 -4.97 10.94
CA SER A 30 13.32 -5.14 11.88
C SER A 30 13.86 -6.56 11.99
N ALA A 31 13.02 -7.59 11.81
CA ALA A 31 13.34 -8.95 12.27
C ALA A 31 13.52 -9.99 11.14
N VAL A 32 13.25 -9.63 9.88
CA VAL A 32 13.24 -10.59 8.75
C VAL A 32 14.02 -10.05 7.56
N THR A 33 14.48 -10.96 6.70
CA THR A 33 15.20 -10.62 5.48
C THR A 33 14.25 -10.01 4.45
N ARG A 34 14.77 -9.12 3.59
CA ARG A 34 14.00 -8.41 2.55
C ARG A 34 13.17 -9.36 1.67
N ASN A 35 13.71 -10.52 1.29
CA ASN A 35 12.97 -11.51 0.49
C ASN A 35 11.77 -12.10 1.24
N TYR A 36 11.90 -12.35 2.55
CA TYR A 36 10.79 -12.84 3.34
C TYR A 36 9.73 -11.75 3.52
N SER A 37 10.15 -10.51 3.80
CA SER A 37 9.28 -9.33 3.85
C SER A 37 8.45 -9.20 2.59
N GLU A 38 9.08 -9.33 1.41
CA GLU A 38 8.41 -9.24 0.13
C GLU A 38 7.36 -10.33 -0.06
N LYS A 39 7.67 -11.58 0.31
CA LYS A 39 6.73 -12.69 0.18
C LYS A 39 5.52 -12.48 1.09
N SER A 40 5.75 -12.14 2.36
CA SER A 40 4.67 -11.89 3.33
C SER A 40 3.77 -10.74 2.91
N ILE A 41 4.35 -9.61 2.48
CA ILE A 41 3.57 -8.44 2.04
C ILE A 41 2.77 -8.77 0.78
N ASN A 42 3.36 -9.42 -0.23
CA ASN A 42 2.61 -9.83 -1.43
C ASN A 42 1.43 -10.74 -1.08
N SER A 43 1.62 -11.74 -0.21
CA SER A 43 0.53 -12.62 0.20
C SER A 43 -0.63 -11.87 0.88
N ILE A 44 -0.32 -10.87 1.70
CA ILE A 44 -1.33 -10.04 2.36
C ILE A 44 -2.06 -9.14 1.35
N LEU A 45 -1.31 -8.48 0.47
CA LEU A 45 -1.89 -7.64 -0.58
C LEU A 45 -2.77 -8.46 -1.53
N ASP A 46 -2.37 -9.67 -1.88
CA ASP A 46 -3.16 -10.56 -2.73
C ASP A 46 -4.44 -10.98 -2.01
N TYR A 47 -4.38 -11.31 -0.70
CA TYR A 47 -5.58 -11.58 0.10
C TYR A 47 -6.53 -10.38 0.14
N ILE A 48 -6.02 -9.18 0.45
CA ILE A 48 -6.83 -7.96 0.57
C ILE A 48 -7.39 -7.55 -0.79
N SER A 49 -6.67 -7.80 -1.90
CA SER A 49 -7.15 -7.52 -3.25
C SER A 49 -8.44 -8.26 -3.61
N THR A 50 -8.77 -9.36 -2.91
CA THR A 50 -10.04 -10.08 -3.06
C THR A 50 -11.18 -9.51 -2.21
N SER A 51 -10.87 -8.63 -1.26
CA SER A 51 -11.87 -7.99 -0.42
C SER A 51 -12.73 -7.03 -1.22
N LYS A 52 -14.03 -6.94 -0.90
CA LYS A 52 -14.94 -5.93 -1.46
C LYS A 52 -14.94 -4.64 -0.65
N ASN A 53 -14.33 -4.64 0.54
CA ASN A 53 -14.30 -3.46 1.39
C ASN A 53 -13.26 -2.48 0.86
N MET A 54 -13.77 -1.43 0.22
CA MET A 54 -13.02 -0.47 -0.54
C MET A 54 -12.22 0.52 0.30
N GLU A 55 -12.73 0.91 1.47
CA GLU A 55 -12.01 1.76 2.43
C GLU A 55 -10.85 0.98 3.05
N LEU A 56 -11.11 -0.27 3.43
CA LEU A 56 -10.11 -1.19 3.95
C LEU A 56 -8.96 -1.38 2.96
N LEU A 57 -9.29 -1.66 1.70
CA LEU A 57 -8.31 -1.80 0.62
C LEU A 57 -7.38 -0.58 0.53
N GLN A 58 -7.96 0.61 0.53
CA GLN A 58 -7.20 1.85 0.44
C GLN A 58 -6.24 2.00 1.61
N ASP A 59 -6.74 1.91 2.84
CA ASP A 59 -5.94 2.10 4.05
C ASP A 59 -4.80 1.07 4.16
N PHE A 60 -5.06 -0.19 3.75
CA PHE A 60 -4.02 -1.21 3.69
C PHE A 60 -2.94 -0.86 2.68
N TYR A 61 -3.31 -0.51 1.45
CA TYR A 61 -2.32 -0.14 0.44
C TYR A 61 -1.50 1.07 0.89
N GLU A 62 -2.12 2.12 1.42
CA GLU A 62 -1.43 3.31 1.91
C GLU A 62 -0.46 2.99 3.05
N THR A 63 -0.91 2.23 4.05
CA THR A 63 -0.08 1.80 5.19
C THR A 63 1.08 0.91 4.72
N THR A 64 0.84 0.02 3.75
CA THR A 64 1.89 -0.83 3.17
C THR A 64 2.93 0.00 2.45
N LEU A 65 2.50 0.97 1.64
CA LEU A 65 3.39 1.84 0.86
C LEU A 65 4.28 2.68 1.77
N GLU A 66 3.75 3.19 2.87
CA GLU A 66 4.53 3.91 3.87
C GLU A 66 5.63 3.03 4.47
N ALA A 67 5.28 1.81 4.92
CA ALA A 67 6.25 0.87 5.46
C ALA A 67 7.31 0.41 4.43
N LEU A 68 6.91 0.22 3.17
CA LEU A 68 7.82 -0.17 2.09
C LEU A 68 8.79 0.97 1.72
N LYS A 69 8.32 2.21 1.74
CA LYS A 69 9.16 3.41 1.54
C LYS A 69 10.20 3.51 2.64
N ASP A 70 9.78 3.35 3.88
CA ASP A 70 10.64 3.29 5.07
C ASP A 70 11.68 2.15 5.02
N ALA A 71 11.28 1.00 4.48
CA ALA A 71 12.14 -0.16 4.30
C ALA A 71 13.08 -0.04 3.08
N LYS A 72 13.05 1.08 2.34
CA LYS A 72 13.80 1.29 1.09
C LYS A 72 13.58 0.15 0.09
N ASN A 73 12.34 -0.35 0.03
CA ASN A 73 11.96 -1.42 -0.87
C ASN A 73 11.27 -0.93 -2.15
N ASP A 74 12.02 -0.19 -2.97
CA ASP A 74 11.50 0.51 -4.15
C ASP A 74 10.81 -0.42 -5.14
N ARG A 75 11.31 -1.65 -5.33
CA ARG A 75 10.73 -2.63 -6.26
C ARG A 75 9.31 -3.04 -5.86
N LEU A 76 9.13 -3.44 -4.60
CA LEU A 76 7.81 -3.85 -4.12
C LEU A 76 6.89 -2.65 -3.91
N TRP A 77 7.45 -1.53 -3.47
CA TRP A 77 6.74 -0.26 -3.36
C TRP A 77 6.13 0.13 -4.69
N PHE A 78 6.92 0.13 -5.78
CA PHE A 78 6.46 0.45 -7.12
C PHE A 78 5.33 -0.47 -7.57
N LYS A 79 5.50 -1.79 -7.43
CA LYS A 79 4.47 -2.78 -7.78
C LYS A 79 3.16 -2.57 -7.02
N THR A 80 3.26 -2.26 -5.73
CA THR A 80 2.11 -2.00 -4.86
C THR A 80 1.43 -0.68 -5.23
N ASN A 81 2.21 0.34 -5.56
CA ASN A 81 1.70 1.66 -5.92
C ASN A 81 0.96 1.62 -7.27
N THR A 82 1.47 0.84 -8.24
CA THR A 82 0.75 0.56 -9.49
C THR A 82 -0.58 -0.17 -9.27
N LYS A 83 -0.64 -1.15 -8.35
CA LYS A 83 -1.89 -1.83 -7.99
C LYS A 83 -2.92 -0.84 -7.40
N LEU A 84 -2.48 0.04 -6.50
CA LEU A 84 -3.34 1.07 -5.92
C LEU A 84 -3.80 2.09 -6.98
N GLY A 85 -2.92 2.52 -7.88
CA GLY A 85 -3.26 3.37 -9.01
C GLY A 85 -4.34 2.75 -9.89
N LYS A 86 -4.20 1.48 -10.27
CA LYS A 86 -5.22 0.76 -11.02
C LYS A 86 -6.58 0.75 -10.30
N LEU A 87 -6.57 0.52 -8.98
CA LEU A 87 -7.79 0.55 -8.18
C LEU A 87 -8.46 1.94 -8.18
N TYR A 88 -7.69 3.03 -8.13
CA TYR A 88 -8.26 4.38 -8.25
C TYR A 88 -8.79 4.68 -9.65
N PHE A 89 -8.11 4.18 -10.70
CA PHE A 89 -8.58 4.28 -12.07
C PHE A 89 -9.92 3.56 -12.26
N ASP A 90 -10.05 2.32 -11.75
CA ASP A 90 -11.29 1.53 -11.82
C ASP A 90 -12.45 2.20 -11.05
N ARG A 91 -12.16 3.15 -10.14
CA ARG A 91 -13.14 3.95 -9.39
C ARG A 91 -13.41 5.33 -9.97
N GLU A 92 -12.75 5.70 -11.06
CA GLU A 92 -12.79 7.06 -11.61
C GLU A 92 -12.34 8.15 -10.60
N ASP A 93 -11.57 7.78 -9.57
CA ASP A 93 -10.98 8.73 -8.62
C ASP A 93 -9.66 9.28 -9.20
N PHE A 94 -9.81 10.11 -10.23
CA PHE A 94 -8.70 10.72 -10.96
C PHE A 94 -7.85 11.63 -10.06
N ASN A 95 -8.42 12.18 -8.98
CA ASN A 95 -7.70 13.02 -8.04
C ASN A 95 -6.62 12.23 -7.30
N LYS A 96 -6.99 11.07 -6.74
CA LYS A 96 -6.02 10.20 -6.06
C LYS A 96 -5.10 9.51 -7.05
N LEU A 97 -5.61 9.07 -8.21
CA LEU A 97 -4.80 8.49 -9.28
C LEU A 97 -3.69 9.45 -9.72
N SER A 98 -3.98 10.73 -9.94
CA SER A 98 -2.99 11.73 -10.34
C SER A 98 -1.83 11.84 -9.32
N ARG A 99 -2.14 11.73 -8.02
CA ARG A 99 -1.12 11.73 -6.96
C ARG A 99 -0.23 10.49 -7.04
N ILE A 100 -0.84 9.31 -7.21
CA ILE A 100 -0.11 8.04 -7.36
C ILE A 100 0.78 8.07 -8.60
N LEU A 101 0.27 8.53 -9.73
CA LEU A 101 1.04 8.68 -10.97
C LEU A 101 2.22 9.64 -10.81
N LYS A 102 2.04 10.78 -10.13
CA LYS A 102 3.15 11.69 -9.82
C LYS A 102 4.23 11.02 -8.96
N GLN A 103 3.84 10.27 -7.93
CA GLN A 103 4.77 9.53 -7.09
C GLN A 103 5.50 8.42 -7.85
N LEU A 104 4.79 7.69 -8.71
CA LEU A 104 5.38 6.66 -9.58
C LEU A 104 6.38 7.29 -10.56
N HIS A 105 6.00 8.40 -11.20
CA HIS A 105 6.86 9.11 -12.14
C HIS A 105 8.13 9.64 -11.46
N GLN A 106 8.00 10.27 -10.29
CA GLN A 106 9.14 10.68 -9.46
C GLN A 106 10.03 9.50 -9.04
N SER A 107 9.46 8.31 -8.82
CA SER A 107 10.27 7.12 -8.50
C SER A 107 10.97 6.50 -9.71
N CYS A 108 10.52 6.83 -10.92
CA CYS A 108 11.12 6.43 -12.19
C CYS A 108 12.15 7.44 -12.72
N GLN A 109 12.04 8.70 -12.30
CA GLN A 109 13.02 9.75 -12.61
C GLN A 109 14.19 9.68 -11.63
N THR A 110 15.42 9.75 -12.12
CA THR A 110 16.62 10.03 -11.31
C THR A 110 16.69 11.51 -10.97
N ASP A 111 17.55 11.89 -10.01
CA ASP A 111 17.76 13.28 -9.54
C ASP A 111 18.07 14.28 -10.69
N ASP A 112 18.48 13.80 -11.86
CA ASP A 112 18.78 14.63 -13.05
C ASP A 112 17.62 14.74 -14.05
N GLY A 113 16.46 14.15 -13.80
CA GLY A 113 15.28 14.24 -14.67
C GLY A 113 15.39 13.45 -15.98
N GLU A 114 16.39 12.58 -16.13
CA GLU A 114 16.46 11.58 -17.22
C GLU A 114 15.76 10.27 -16.83
N ASP A 115 15.23 9.56 -17.84
CA ASP A 115 14.75 8.19 -17.69
C ASP A 115 15.92 7.26 -17.37
N ASP A 116 15.89 6.62 -16.20
CA ASP A 116 16.97 5.75 -15.71
C ASP A 116 17.04 4.45 -16.51
N LEU A 117 17.80 4.48 -17.63
CA LEU A 117 18.08 3.36 -18.53
C LEU A 117 18.67 2.12 -17.82
N LYS A 118 19.17 2.25 -16.57
CA LYS A 118 19.72 1.11 -15.81
C LYS A 118 18.68 0.12 -15.30
N LYS A 119 17.38 0.45 -15.30
CA LYS A 119 16.31 -0.50 -14.97
C LYS A 119 15.80 -1.30 -16.17
N GLY A 120 16.40 -1.14 -17.35
CA GLY A 120 16.02 -1.88 -18.57
C GLY A 120 16.57 -3.31 -18.67
N THR A 121 17.46 -3.76 -17.78
CA THR A 121 18.18 -5.05 -17.95
C THR A 121 17.94 -6.09 -16.84
N GLN A 122 16.99 -5.88 -15.93
CA GLN A 122 16.67 -6.85 -14.87
C GLN A 122 15.16 -7.14 -14.71
N LEU A 123 14.41 -7.10 -15.82
CA LEU A 123 13.09 -7.73 -15.90
C LEU A 123 13.22 -9.16 -16.43
#